data_AF-A0A0F9HJW6-F1
#
_entry.id   AF-A0A0F9HJW6-F1
#
_cell.length_a   1.000
_cell.length_b   1.000
_cell.length_c   1.000
_cell.angle_alpha   90.00
_cell.angle_beta   90.00
_cell.angle_gamma   90.00
#
_symmetry.space_group_name_H-M   'P 1'
#
loop_
_entity.id
_entity.type
_entity.pdbx_description
1 polymer ?
#
loop_
_entity_poly.entity_id
_entity_poly.type
_entity_poly.pdbx_seq_one_letter_code
_entity_poly.pdbx_strand_id
1 'polypeptide(L)'
;MLDNRLSTQMKANCIQCQTGFDLSSSQKKQLKADNDCKLFCSLMCRKIYFRELRRIPCAWCKKEFIASPTQICYAKKKPSAKTFCSHACASKWRSRFINPTAKRKLWLNKEELYDLYYNQHLTTIQIATKYQVAHSTVWENLKRLNIPIKPRIGKHEFIPELNHFSRSSWEKSTALWLKKKHYTYFYEPKVFNTANGYYRPDFYLPDRNIYIEVKGRWYRDAKEKFLHFWQRHPNVLLLMEHEIDLINQDIANEKPVSLRTLKRLSKENIENLIQCKLF
;
A
#
# COMPACT_ATOMS: atom_id res chain seq x y z
N MET A 1 -51.76 10.65 -13.17
CA MET A 1 -51.71 9.23 -12.78
C MET A 1 -50.97 9.14 -11.45
N LEU A 2 -51.68 8.84 -10.36
CA LEU A 2 -51.10 8.73 -9.02
C LEU A 2 -50.39 7.37 -8.91
N ASP A 3 -49.08 7.40 -8.68
CA ASP A 3 -48.21 6.23 -8.62
C ASP A 3 -48.51 5.44 -7.34
N ASN A 4 -49.41 4.46 -7.45
CA ASN A 4 -49.92 3.64 -6.36
C ASN A 4 -48.91 2.53 -6.00
N ARG A 5 -47.70 2.92 -5.59
CA ARG A 5 -46.69 1.97 -5.11
C ARG A 5 -47.06 1.52 -3.69
N LEU A 6 -47.87 0.46 -3.63
CA LEU A 6 -48.09 -0.31 -2.42
C LEU A 6 -46.73 -0.74 -1.84
N SER A 7 -46.30 -0.03 -0.81
CA SER A 7 -45.11 -0.33 -0.01
C SER A 7 -45.26 -1.74 0.55
N THR A 8 -44.55 -2.71 -0.03
CA THR A 8 -44.57 -4.09 0.45
C THR A 8 -43.95 -4.11 1.85
N GLN A 9 -44.80 -4.23 2.87
CA GLN A 9 -44.34 -4.33 4.26
C GLN A 9 -43.53 -5.63 4.40
N MET A 10 -42.21 -5.48 4.57
CA MET A 10 -41.33 -6.61 4.85
C MET A 10 -41.64 -7.14 6.26
N LYS A 11 -42.24 -8.32 6.32
CA LYS A 11 -42.41 -9.10 7.54
C LYS A 11 -41.18 -9.97 7.79
N ALA A 12 -40.84 -10.17 9.05
CA ALA A 12 -39.81 -11.10 9.46
C ALA A 12 -40.26 -11.93 10.66
N ASN A 13 -39.75 -13.15 10.77
CA ASN A 13 -40.08 -14.04 11.88
C ASN A 13 -39.05 -13.91 12.99
N CYS A 14 -39.52 -13.80 14.23
CA CYS A 14 -38.67 -13.84 15.41
C CYS A 14 -37.96 -15.18 15.48
N ILE A 15 -36.63 -15.18 15.59
CA ILE A 15 -35.90 -16.46 15.62
C ILE A 15 -36.20 -17.31 16.87
N GLN A 16 -36.61 -16.69 17.98
CA GLN A 16 -36.90 -17.41 19.22
C GLN A 16 -38.30 -18.04 19.21
N CYS A 17 -39.33 -17.24 18.93
CA CYS A 17 -40.73 -17.68 19.06
C CYS A 17 -41.44 -17.87 17.71
N GLN A 18 -40.76 -17.67 16.59
CA GLN A 18 -41.28 -17.76 15.21
C GLN A 18 -42.42 -16.77 14.87
N THR A 19 -42.82 -15.90 15.79
CA THR A 19 -43.85 -14.86 15.54
C THR A 19 -43.39 -13.87 14.48
N GLY A 20 -44.21 -13.67 13.45
CA GLY A 20 -44.01 -12.64 12.43
C GLY A 20 -44.22 -11.23 13.01
N PHE A 21 -43.36 -10.29 12.64
CA PHE A 21 -43.47 -8.90 13.05
C PHE A 21 -42.96 -7.93 11.97
N ASP A 22 -43.46 -6.70 12.02
CA ASP A 22 -43.10 -5.65 11.08
C ASP A 22 -41.79 -4.98 11.47
N LEU A 23 -40.93 -4.75 10.48
CA LEU A 23 -39.63 -4.14 10.71
C LEU A 23 -39.68 -2.63 10.63
N SER A 24 -39.15 -1.99 11.66
CA SER A 24 -38.86 -0.56 11.62
C SER A 24 -37.77 -0.26 10.57
N SER A 25 -37.72 0.97 10.09
CA SER A 25 -36.68 1.41 9.13
C SER A 25 -35.26 1.22 9.68
N SER A 26 -35.05 1.40 10.99
CA SER A 26 -33.76 1.14 11.65
C SER A 26 -33.42 -0.36 11.68
N GLN A 27 -34.40 -1.22 11.97
CA GLN A 27 -34.22 -2.68 11.95
C GLN A 27 -33.91 -3.21 10.55
N LYS A 28 -34.54 -2.66 9.50
CA LYS A 28 -34.23 -3.00 8.09
C LYS A 28 -32.78 -2.66 7.73
N LYS A 29 -32.28 -1.50 8.17
CA LYS A 29 -30.88 -1.09 7.96
C LYS A 29 -29.91 -2.00 8.71
N GLN A 30 -30.25 -2.38 9.94
CA GLN A 30 -29.44 -3.26 10.77
C GLN A 30 -29.37 -4.69 10.22
N LEU A 31 -30.49 -5.24 9.74
CA LEU A 31 -30.54 -6.54 9.05
C LEU A 31 -29.57 -6.65 7.88
N LYS A 32 -29.56 -5.62 7.01
CA LYS A 32 -28.65 -5.57 5.86
C LYS A 32 -27.18 -5.52 6.32
N ALA A 33 -26.89 -4.78 7.38
CA ALA A 33 -25.54 -4.71 7.95
C ALA A 33 -25.09 -6.03 8.60
N ASP A 34 -26.03 -6.74 9.23
CA ASP A 34 -25.77 -7.99 9.95
C ASP A 34 -25.87 -9.24 9.04
N ASN A 35 -25.89 -9.10 7.71
CA ASN A 35 -26.01 -10.21 6.74
C ASN A 35 -27.18 -11.15 7.06
N ASP A 36 -28.37 -10.59 7.30
CA ASP A 36 -29.61 -11.30 7.67
C ASP A 36 -29.55 -12.05 9.01
N CYS A 37 -28.62 -11.67 9.89
CA CYS A 37 -28.47 -12.33 11.19
C CYS A 37 -29.48 -11.81 12.21
N LYS A 38 -30.66 -12.44 12.21
CA LYS A 38 -31.61 -12.62 13.32
C LYS A 38 -32.29 -11.38 13.89
N LEU A 39 -33.61 -11.46 13.83
CA LEU A 39 -34.53 -10.51 14.40
C LEU A 39 -35.27 -11.14 15.58
N PHE A 40 -35.43 -10.36 16.64
CA PHE A 40 -36.23 -10.75 17.81
C PHE A 40 -37.42 -9.81 17.88
N CYS A 41 -38.63 -10.35 18.03
CA CYS A 41 -39.83 -9.54 18.20
C CYS A 41 -39.83 -8.77 19.53
N SER A 42 -39.01 -9.17 20.50
CA SER A 42 -38.90 -8.50 21.80
C SER A 42 -37.53 -8.68 22.45
N LEU A 43 -37.18 -7.77 23.38
CA LEU A 43 -36.00 -7.92 24.25
C LEU A 43 -36.06 -9.22 25.07
N MET A 44 -37.25 -9.69 25.41
CA MET A 44 -37.45 -10.94 26.15
C MET A 44 -37.11 -12.15 25.28
N CYS A 45 -37.60 -12.22 24.04
CA CYS A 45 -37.20 -13.25 23.07
C CYS A 45 -35.70 -13.26 22.82
N ARG A 46 -35.08 -12.07 22.74
CA ARG A 46 -33.62 -11.93 22.67
C ARG A 46 -32.95 -12.55 23.90
N LYS A 47 -33.38 -12.20 25.11
CA LYS A 47 -32.81 -12.72 26.37
C LYS A 47 -32.98 -14.24 26.50
N ILE A 48 -34.15 -14.78 26.18
CA ILE A 48 -34.42 -16.22 26.22
C ILE A 48 -33.53 -16.94 25.22
N TYR A 49 -33.46 -16.46 23.98
CA TYR A 49 -32.57 -17.00 22.96
C TYR A 49 -31.11 -17.06 23.44
N PHE A 50 -30.62 -15.98 24.06
CA PHE A 50 -29.26 -15.93 24.61
C PHE A 50 -29.04 -16.85 25.82
N ARG A 51 -30.07 -17.13 26.62
CA ARG A 51 -30.00 -18.10 27.74
C ARG A 51 -29.95 -19.54 27.24
N GLU A 52 -30.66 -19.82 26.14
CA GLU A 52 -30.73 -21.14 25.51
C GLU A 52 -29.55 -21.41 24.54
N LEU A 53 -28.69 -20.43 24.31
CA LEU A 53 -27.53 -20.62 23.45
C LEU A 53 -26.62 -21.72 24.01
N ARG A 54 -26.45 -22.77 23.19
CA ARG A 54 -25.49 -23.83 23.44
C ARG A 54 -24.11 -23.22 23.64
N ARG A 55 -23.49 -23.56 24.78
CA ARG A 55 -22.08 -23.31 24.98
C ARG A 55 -21.31 -24.13 23.95
N ILE A 56 -20.35 -23.50 23.29
CA ILE A 56 -19.47 -24.20 22.34
C ILE A 56 -18.03 -24.12 22.85
N PRO A 57 -17.20 -25.14 22.59
CA PRO A 57 -15.80 -25.12 23.02
C PRO A 57 -14.99 -24.15 22.17
N CYS A 58 -14.16 -23.33 22.81
CA CYS A 58 -13.18 -22.48 22.14
C CYS A 58 -12.17 -23.35 21.36
N ALA A 59 -11.96 -23.05 20.08
CA ALA A 59 -11.02 -23.81 19.24
C ALA A 59 -9.55 -23.75 19.74
N TRP A 60 -9.19 -22.70 20.50
CA TRP A 60 -7.87 -22.54 21.09
C TRP A 60 -7.76 -23.15 22.50
N CYS A 61 -8.44 -22.57 23.49
CA CYS A 61 -8.26 -22.95 24.90
C CYS A 61 -9.24 -24.03 25.39
N LYS A 62 -10.13 -24.52 24.51
CA LYS A 62 -11.18 -25.53 24.82
C LYS A 62 -12.23 -25.11 25.84
N LYS A 63 -12.08 -23.97 26.52
CA LYS A 63 -13.10 -23.39 27.41
C LYS A 63 -14.43 -23.22 26.68
N GLU A 64 -15.49 -23.70 27.30
CA GLU A 64 -16.85 -23.48 26.85
C GLU A 64 -17.26 -22.00 26.99
N PHE A 65 -17.91 -21.46 25.97
CA PHE A 65 -18.40 -20.09 25.98
C PHE A 65 -19.69 -19.94 25.17
N ILE A 66 -20.44 -18.89 25.47
CA ILE A 66 -21.62 -18.50 24.70
C ILE A 66 -21.14 -17.73 23.48
N ALA A 67 -21.21 -18.34 22.30
CA ALA A 67 -20.81 -17.70 21.06
C ALA A 67 -21.78 -16.59 20.68
N SER A 68 -21.25 -15.51 20.10
CA SER A 68 -22.11 -14.45 19.58
C SER A 68 -22.97 -14.97 18.43
N PRO A 69 -24.14 -14.36 18.15
CA PRO A 69 -25.00 -14.80 17.05
C PRO A 69 -24.27 -14.80 15.71
N THR A 70 -23.37 -13.82 15.50
CA THR A 70 -22.49 -13.72 14.33
C THR A 70 -21.53 -14.90 14.24
N GLN A 71 -20.88 -15.30 15.35
CA GLN A 71 -20.00 -16.47 15.37
C GLN A 71 -20.76 -17.76 15.05
N ILE A 72 -21.98 -17.93 15.56
CA ILE A 72 -22.83 -19.09 15.28
C ILE A 72 -23.25 -19.10 13.81
N CYS A 73 -23.69 -17.95 13.27
CA CYS A 73 -24.08 -17.86 11.86
C CYS A 73 -22.88 -18.15 10.94
N TYR A 74 -21.72 -17.59 11.26
CA TYR A 74 -20.49 -17.84 10.51
C TYR A 74 -20.08 -19.32 10.56
N ALA A 75 -20.16 -19.97 11.72
CA ALA A 75 -19.88 -21.40 11.87
C ALA A 75 -20.88 -22.28 11.10
N LYS A 76 -22.17 -21.90 11.02
CA LYS A 76 -23.17 -22.59 10.19
C LYS A 76 -22.87 -22.45 8.70
N LYS A 77 -22.52 -21.25 8.23
CA LYS A 77 -22.18 -20.98 6.83
C LYS A 77 -20.86 -21.64 6.41
N LYS A 78 -19.90 -21.78 7.33
CA LYS A 78 -18.60 -22.40 7.12
C LYS A 78 -18.29 -23.36 8.28
N PRO A 79 -18.66 -24.65 8.18
CA PRO A 79 -18.44 -25.63 9.25
C PRO A 79 -16.97 -25.78 9.69
N SER A 80 -16.02 -25.47 8.79
CA SER A 80 -14.58 -25.45 9.11
C SER A 80 -14.13 -24.24 9.94
N ALA A 81 -14.99 -23.22 10.07
CA ALA A 81 -14.67 -22.01 10.80
C ALA A 81 -14.48 -22.30 12.30
N LYS A 82 -13.34 -21.85 12.82
CA LYS A 82 -13.03 -21.95 14.24
C LYS A 82 -13.66 -20.80 15.00
N THR A 83 -14.27 -21.09 16.14
CA THR A 83 -14.85 -20.11 17.06
C THR A 83 -13.96 -19.95 18.28
N PHE A 84 -13.95 -18.74 18.87
CA PHE A 84 -13.04 -18.39 19.96
C PHE A 84 -13.77 -17.62 21.05
N CYS A 85 -13.46 -17.94 22.31
CA CYS A 85 -14.05 -17.27 23.46
C CYS A 85 -13.57 -15.83 23.66
N SER A 86 -12.49 -15.43 22.98
CA SER A 86 -11.95 -14.07 23.03
C SER A 86 -11.08 -13.76 21.82
N HIS A 87 -10.85 -12.47 21.57
CA HIS A 87 -9.90 -12.00 20.55
C HIS A 87 -8.48 -12.54 20.82
N ALA A 88 -8.06 -12.62 22.08
CA ALA A 88 -6.76 -13.18 22.46
C ALA A 88 -6.62 -14.66 22.03
N CYS A 89 -7.66 -15.48 22.23
CA CYS A 89 -7.65 -16.88 21.77
C CYS A 89 -7.59 -16.99 20.24
N ALA A 90 -8.35 -16.15 19.52
CA ALA A 90 -8.31 -16.10 18.07
C ALA A 90 -6.91 -15.74 17.56
N SER A 91 -6.27 -14.74 18.18
CA SER A 91 -4.91 -14.30 17.83
C SER A 91 -3.87 -15.40 18.08
N LYS A 92 -3.91 -16.07 19.25
CA LYS A 92 -3.02 -17.20 19.56
C LYS A 92 -3.20 -18.38 18.59
N TRP A 93 -4.43 -18.65 18.17
CA TRP A 93 -4.70 -19.69 17.18
C TRP A 93 -4.14 -19.30 15.80
N ARG A 94 -4.40 -18.08 15.33
CA ARG A 94 -3.84 -17.57 14.06
C ARG A 94 -2.31 -17.61 14.05
N SER A 95 -1.66 -17.20 15.14
CA SER A 95 -0.20 -17.20 15.21
C SER A 95 0.40 -18.61 15.22
N ARG A 96 -0.30 -19.60 15.77
CA ARG A 96 0.18 -21.00 15.75
C ARG A 96 -0.09 -21.72 14.42
N PHE A 97 -1.27 -21.53 13.84
CA PHE A 97 -1.74 -22.38 12.74
C PHE A 97 -1.81 -21.69 11.38
N ILE A 98 -2.02 -20.38 11.32
CA ILE A 98 -2.09 -19.63 10.04
C ILE A 98 -0.74 -19.01 9.71
N ASN A 99 -0.05 -18.45 10.70
CA ASN A 99 1.24 -17.78 10.52
C ASN A 99 2.38 -18.56 11.21
N PRO A 100 2.63 -19.85 10.88
CA PRO A 100 3.71 -20.61 11.52
C PRO A 100 5.10 -19.98 11.27
N THR A 101 5.24 -19.20 10.20
CA THR A 101 6.46 -18.45 9.87
C THR A 101 6.78 -17.32 10.84
N ALA A 102 5.81 -16.83 11.62
CA ALA A 102 6.00 -15.73 12.58
C ALA A 102 6.95 -16.11 13.75
N LYS A 103 7.36 -17.37 13.87
CA LYS A 103 8.30 -17.84 14.91
C LYS A 103 9.62 -18.39 14.38
N ARG A 104 9.86 -18.39 13.06
CA ARG A 104 11.18 -18.82 12.57
C ARG A 104 12.19 -17.74 12.93
N LYS A 105 13.01 -18.03 13.94
CA LYS A 105 14.17 -17.22 14.28
C LYS A 105 15.10 -17.24 13.07
N LEU A 106 15.54 -16.06 12.64
CA LEU A 106 16.58 -15.95 11.62
C LEU A 106 17.92 -16.27 12.30
N TRP A 107 18.51 -17.40 11.95
CA TRP A 107 19.78 -17.89 12.51
C TRP A 107 20.99 -17.35 11.74
N LEU A 108 20.94 -16.07 11.36
CA LEU A 108 22.07 -15.39 10.73
C LEU A 108 22.93 -14.74 11.80
N ASN A 109 24.25 -14.93 11.70
CA ASN A 109 25.19 -14.11 12.45
C ASN A 109 25.24 -12.68 11.85
N LYS A 110 25.98 -11.79 12.52
CA LYS A 110 26.02 -10.38 12.13
C LYS A 110 26.68 -10.19 10.77
N GLU A 111 27.73 -10.95 10.50
CA GLU A 111 28.57 -10.87 9.31
C GLU A 111 27.79 -11.31 8.06
N GLU A 112 27.09 -12.44 8.14
CA GLU A 112 26.28 -12.97 7.04
C GLU A 112 25.09 -12.04 6.73
N LEU A 113 24.40 -11.54 7.75
CA LEU A 113 23.31 -10.59 7.54
C LEU A 113 23.80 -9.25 6.97
N TYR A 114 24.97 -8.78 7.40
CA TYR A 114 25.61 -7.57 6.87
C TYR A 114 25.98 -7.75 5.40
N ASP A 115 26.61 -8.87 5.05
CA ASP A 115 27.03 -9.16 3.68
C ASP A 115 25.84 -9.22 2.73
N LEU A 116 24.80 -9.99 3.08
CA LEU A 116 23.57 -10.07 2.28
C LEU A 116 22.90 -8.70 2.09
N TYR A 117 22.78 -7.93 3.17
CA TYR A 117 22.03 -6.68 3.17
C TYR A 117 22.80 -5.52 2.54
N TYR A 118 24.07 -5.35 2.91
CA TYR A 118 24.89 -4.21 2.53
C TYR A 118 25.66 -4.48 1.25
N ASN A 119 26.50 -5.53 1.23
CA ASN A 119 27.42 -5.82 0.12
C ASN A 119 26.71 -6.44 -1.10
N GLN A 120 25.79 -7.38 -0.88
CA GLN A 120 25.01 -8.00 -1.97
C GLN A 120 23.76 -7.20 -2.35
N HIS A 121 23.51 -6.08 -1.66
CA HIS A 121 22.38 -5.20 -1.90
C HIS A 121 20.99 -5.84 -1.83
N LEU A 122 20.81 -6.96 -1.12
CA LEU A 122 19.50 -7.58 -0.97
C LEU A 122 18.58 -6.74 -0.07
N THR A 123 17.32 -6.65 -0.45
CA THR A 123 16.26 -6.07 0.39
C THR A 123 15.90 -7.00 1.55
N THR A 124 15.32 -6.45 2.62
CA THR A 124 14.81 -7.27 3.74
C THR A 124 13.75 -8.28 3.28
N ILE A 125 13.01 -7.99 2.20
CA ILE A 125 12.04 -8.90 1.61
C ILE A 125 12.74 -10.06 0.90
N GLN A 126 13.76 -9.79 0.07
CA GLN A 126 14.52 -10.83 -0.62
C GLN A 126 15.23 -11.75 0.38
N ILE A 127 15.86 -11.19 1.42
CA ILE A 127 16.46 -11.98 2.51
C ILE A 127 15.39 -12.82 3.21
N ALA A 128 14.23 -12.23 3.52
CA ALA A 128 13.15 -12.96 4.18
C ALA A 128 12.62 -14.14 3.34
N THR A 129 12.46 -13.95 2.04
CA THR A 129 12.10 -15.01 1.10
C THR A 129 13.17 -16.10 1.06
N LYS A 130 14.45 -15.72 0.95
CA LYS A 130 15.58 -16.67 0.91
C LYS A 130 15.64 -17.57 2.13
N TYR A 131 15.36 -17.03 3.32
CA TYR A 131 15.42 -17.76 4.59
C TYR A 131 14.04 -18.21 5.11
N GLN A 132 12.96 -18.03 4.33
CA GLN A 132 11.58 -18.37 4.70
C GLN A 132 11.15 -17.82 6.08
N VAL A 133 11.54 -16.59 6.38
CA VAL A 133 11.16 -15.84 7.58
C VAL A 133 10.25 -14.67 7.23
N ALA A 134 9.64 -14.01 8.22
CA ALA A 134 8.96 -12.75 7.98
C ALA A 134 9.98 -11.63 7.71
N HIS A 135 9.66 -10.69 6.81
CA HIS A 135 10.53 -9.54 6.55
C HIS A 135 10.77 -8.65 7.79
N SER A 136 9.79 -8.61 8.70
CA SER A 136 9.92 -7.93 10.00
C SER A 136 11.01 -8.57 10.86
N THR A 137 11.16 -9.90 10.81
CA THR A 137 12.22 -10.62 11.53
C THR A 137 13.61 -10.24 11.02
N VAL A 138 13.79 -10.08 9.70
CA VAL A 138 15.06 -9.59 9.13
C VAL A 138 15.34 -8.17 9.64
N TRP A 139 14.35 -7.29 9.60
CA TRP A 139 14.48 -5.90 10.07
C TRP A 139 14.79 -5.79 11.56
N GLU A 140 14.13 -6.59 12.41
CA GLU A 140 14.42 -6.66 13.85
C GLU A 140 15.86 -7.15 14.11
N ASN A 141 16.36 -8.11 13.31
CA ASN A 141 17.75 -8.56 13.43
C ASN A 141 18.76 -7.51 12.99
N LEU A 142 18.50 -6.75 11.92
CA LEU A 142 19.35 -5.61 11.53
C LEU A 142 19.51 -4.63 12.69
N LYS A 143 18.39 -4.29 13.36
CA LYS A 143 18.40 -3.43 14.55
C LYS A 143 19.16 -4.05 15.72
N ARG A 144 18.81 -5.29 16.08
CA ARG A 144 19.39 -6.01 17.21
C ARG A 144 20.91 -6.17 17.09
N LEU A 145 21.42 -6.32 15.86
CA LEU A 145 22.83 -6.51 15.56
C LEU A 145 23.58 -5.20 15.24
N ASN A 146 22.91 -4.04 15.35
CA ASN A 146 23.44 -2.72 15.01
C ASN A 146 24.02 -2.64 13.59
N ILE A 147 23.33 -3.23 12.61
CA ILE A 147 23.67 -3.11 11.18
C ILE A 147 23.01 -1.83 10.65
N PRO A 148 23.74 -0.92 9.96
CA PRO A 148 23.18 0.30 9.40
C PRO A 148 22.01 0.01 8.46
N ILE A 149 20.84 0.57 8.76
CA ILE A 149 19.64 0.39 7.94
C ILE A 149 19.68 1.40 6.79
N LYS A 150 19.57 0.91 5.55
CA LYS A 150 19.47 1.78 4.36
C LYS A 150 18.28 2.71 4.53
N PRO A 151 18.42 4.03 4.27
CA PRO A 151 17.30 4.95 4.35
C PRO A 151 16.17 4.47 3.45
N ARG A 152 14.92 4.59 3.90
CA ARG A 152 13.76 4.28 3.06
C ARG A 152 13.81 5.19 1.84
N ILE A 153 13.92 4.58 0.66
CA ILE A 153 13.71 5.26 -0.63
C ILE A 153 12.32 5.90 -0.58
N GLY A 154 12.24 7.21 -0.83
CA GLY A 154 10.99 7.97 -0.82
C GLY A 154 10.62 8.64 0.51
N LYS A 155 11.57 8.88 1.43
CA LYS A 155 11.30 9.83 2.50
C LYS A 155 11.20 11.23 1.91
N HIS A 156 10.04 11.85 2.09
CA HIS A 156 9.88 13.27 1.84
C HIS A 156 10.82 14.01 2.80
N GLU A 157 11.76 14.76 2.27
CA GLU A 157 12.76 15.52 3.04
C GLU A 157 12.64 16.99 2.67
N PHE A 158 12.53 17.87 3.66
CA PHE A 158 12.68 19.30 3.43
C PHE A 158 14.16 19.60 3.23
N ILE A 159 14.51 20.27 2.13
CA ILE A 159 15.89 20.60 1.81
C ILE A 159 16.06 22.11 2.04
N PRO A 160 16.66 22.54 3.17
CA PRO A 160 16.76 23.97 3.52
C PRO A 160 17.41 24.81 2.42
N GLU A 161 18.41 24.26 1.73
CA GLU A 161 19.13 24.95 0.67
C GLU A 161 18.23 25.24 -0.55
N LEU A 162 17.19 24.44 -0.77
CA LEU A 162 16.28 24.59 -1.91
C LEU A 162 14.95 25.23 -1.51
N ASN A 163 14.66 25.32 -0.21
CA ASN A 163 13.42 25.83 0.36
C ASN A 163 12.16 25.10 -0.17
N HIS A 164 12.26 23.80 -0.43
CA HIS A 164 11.11 22.95 -0.74
C HIS A 164 11.35 21.51 -0.28
N PHE A 165 10.27 20.71 -0.24
CA PHE A 165 10.36 19.27 -0.01
C PHE A 165 10.77 18.55 -1.29
N SER A 166 11.54 17.47 -1.17
CA SER A 166 11.81 16.52 -2.25
C SER A 166 11.14 15.19 -1.92
N ARG A 167 10.50 14.53 -2.91
CA ARG A 167 9.82 13.24 -2.70
C ARG A 167 10.75 12.05 -2.86
N SER A 168 11.90 12.25 -3.49
CA SER A 168 12.91 11.22 -3.69
C SER A 168 14.34 11.77 -3.52
N SER A 169 15.30 10.87 -3.33
CA SER A 169 16.72 11.24 -3.32
C SER A 169 17.19 11.70 -4.72
N TRP A 170 16.58 11.19 -5.79
CA TRP A 170 16.95 11.56 -7.16
C TRP A 170 16.43 12.95 -7.53
N GLU A 171 15.22 13.32 -7.10
CA GLU A 171 14.74 14.70 -7.18
C GLU A 171 15.65 15.64 -6.40
N LYS A 172 16.09 15.26 -5.20
CA LYS A 172 17.04 16.03 -4.38
C LYS A 172 18.34 16.28 -5.14
N SER A 173 18.97 15.23 -5.68
CA SER A 173 20.19 15.36 -6.49
C SER A 173 19.98 16.27 -7.70
N THR A 174 18.87 16.10 -8.42
CA THR A 174 18.54 16.92 -9.60
C THR A 174 18.40 18.39 -9.23
N ALA A 175 17.65 18.70 -8.16
CA ALA A 175 17.40 20.07 -7.73
C ALA A 175 18.69 20.77 -7.20
N LEU A 176 19.54 20.03 -6.47
CA LEU A 176 20.86 20.51 -6.04
C LEU A 176 21.77 20.80 -7.24
N TRP A 177 21.73 19.94 -8.26
CA TRP A 177 22.48 20.16 -9.51
C TRP A 177 21.97 21.39 -10.28
N LEU A 178 20.65 21.55 -10.42
CA LEU A 178 20.05 22.73 -11.05
C LEU A 178 20.49 24.02 -10.34
N LYS A 179 20.47 24.02 -9.00
CA LYS A 179 20.95 25.15 -8.19
C LYS A 179 22.45 25.39 -8.38
N LYS A 180 23.29 24.34 -8.35
CA LYS A 180 24.75 24.43 -8.56
C LYS A 180 25.09 25.01 -9.94
N LYS A 181 24.28 24.71 -10.96
CA LYS A 181 24.44 25.23 -12.33
C LYS A 181 23.77 26.61 -12.54
N HIS A 182 23.21 27.20 -11.49
CA HIS A 182 22.50 28.47 -11.56
C HIS A 182 21.34 28.48 -12.56
N TYR A 183 20.62 27.35 -12.70
CA TYR A 183 19.38 27.31 -13.46
C TYR A 183 18.20 27.75 -12.60
N THR A 184 17.41 28.70 -13.12
CA THR A 184 16.08 28.98 -12.59
C THR A 184 15.17 27.79 -12.85
N TYR A 185 14.45 27.32 -11.83
CA TYR A 185 13.48 26.24 -11.99
C TYR A 185 12.28 26.39 -11.05
N PHE A 186 11.18 25.74 -11.43
CA PHE A 186 10.01 25.53 -10.58
C PHE A 186 9.89 24.04 -10.25
N TYR A 187 9.79 23.72 -8.96
CA TYR A 187 9.48 22.36 -8.49
C TYR A 187 7.98 22.12 -8.57
N GLU A 188 7.56 20.99 -9.14
CA GLU A 188 6.14 20.61 -9.27
C GLU A 188 5.26 21.71 -9.91
N PRO A 189 5.65 22.26 -11.07
CA PRO A 189 5.19 23.55 -11.58
C PRO A 189 3.67 23.64 -11.80
N LYS A 190 3.05 22.58 -12.32
CA LYS A 190 1.60 22.48 -12.54
C LYS A 190 1.17 21.06 -12.87
N VAL A 191 -0.14 20.83 -12.79
CA VAL A 191 -0.78 19.57 -13.15
C VAL A 191 -1.33 19.64 -14.57
N PHE A 192 -1.17 18.56 -15.32
CA PHE A 192 -1.67 18.37 -16.68
C PHE A 192 -2.70 17.26 -16.72
N ASN A 193 -3.78 17.48 -17.47
CA ASN A 193 -4.77 16.44 -17.74
C ASN A 193 -4.26 15.55 -18.88
N THR A 194 -4.09 14.26 -18.62
CA THR A 194 -3.77 13.23 -19.62
C THR A 194 -4.99 12.34 -19.86
N ALA A 195 -4.96 11.51 -20.90
CA ALA A 195 -6.04 10.54 -21.14
C ALA A 195 -6.25 9.58 -19.96
N ASN A 196 -5.19 9.30 -19.20
CA ASN A 196 -5.17 8.31 -18.12
C ASN A 196 -5.05 8.96 -16.72
N GLY A 197 -5.55 10.18 -16.57
CA GLY A 197 -5.58 10.93 -15.30
C GLY A 197 -4.64 12.13 -15.29
N TYR A 198 -4.12 12.49 -14.11
CA TYR A 198 -3.29 13.68 -13.94
C TYR A 198 -1.79 13.36 -14.00
N TYR A 199 -1.03 14.27 -14.60
CA TYR A 199 0.43 14.20 -14.66
C TYR A 199 1.04 15.50 -14.15
N ARG A 200 2.08 15.41 -13.33
CA ARG A 200 2.80 16.57 -12.79
C ARG A 200 4.30 16.29 -12.95
N PRO A 201 5.01 16.99 -13.84
CA PRO A 201 6.46 16.84 -13.96
C PRO A 201 7.15 17.33 -12.68
N ASP A 202 8.34 16.80 -12.40
CA ASP A 202 9.08 17.13 -11.19
C ASP A 202 9.65 18.55 -11.22
N PHE A 203 10.19 18.99 -12.37
CA PHE A 203 10.74 20.34 -12.53
C PHE A 203 10.35 21.01 -13.86
N TYR A 204 10.43 22.34 -13.90
CA TYR A 204 10.34 23.13 -15.12
C TYR A 204 11.35 24.27 -15.14
N LEU A 205 12.10 24.38 -16.24
CA LEU A 205 13.11 25.41 -16.50
C LEU A 205 12.49 26.46 -17.44
N PRO A 206 11.98 27.59 -16.92
CA PRO A 206 11.22 28.56 -17.70
C PRO A 206 12.03 29.16 -18.86
N ASP A 207 13.30 29.50 -18.62
CA ASP A 207 14.18 30.16 -19.61
C ASP A 207 14.43 29.31 -20.87
N ARG A 208 14.16 28.00 -20.78
CA ARG A 208 14.41 27.04 -21.85
C ARG A 208 13.14 26.29 -22.28
N ASN A 209 12.01 26.56 -21.63
CA ASN A 209 10.75 25.85 -21.78
C ASN A 209 10.89 24.31 -21.66
N ILE A 210 11.73 23.83 -20.74
CA ILE A 210 12.01 22.39 -20.56
C ILE A 210 11.31 21.89 -19.30
N TYR A 211 10.54 20.82 -19.41
CA TYR A 211 10.10 20.04 -18.24
C TYR A 211 11.13 18.96 -17.94
N ILE A 212 11.34 18.63 -16.66
CA ILE A 212 12.19 17.53 -16.24
C ILE A 212 11.34 16.53 -15.47
N GLU A 213 11.43 15.26 -15.84
CA GLU A 213 10.88 14.12 -15.11
C GLU A 213 12.05 13.27 -14.59
N VAL A 214 12.07 13.02 -13.30
CA VAL A 214 13.02 12.13 -12.63
C VAL A 214 12.33 10.80 -12.36
N LYS A 215 12.81 9.72 -12.97
CA LYS A 215 12.14 8.42 -12.89
C LYS A 215 13.07 7.30 -12.49
N GLY A 216 12.73 6.65 -11.37
CA GLY A 216 13.23 5.34 -11.00
C GLY A 216 12.53 4.23 -11.78
N ARG A 217 11.78 3.40 -11.06
CA ARG A 217 11.09 2.26 -11.68
C ARG A 217 9.84 2.71 -12.44
N TRP A 218 9.70 2.22 -13.68
CA TRP A 218 8.46 2.38 -14.44
C TRP A 218 7.39 1.37 -14.01
N TYR A 219 6.22 1.89 -13.66
CA TYR A 219 4.97 1.12 -13.60
C TYR A 219 4.19 1.34 -14.91
N ARG A 220 3.33 0.38 -15.27
CA ARG A 220 2.57 0.43 -16.53
C ARG A 220 1.75 1.71 -16.66
N ASP A 221 1.00 2.07 -15.63
CA ASP A 221 0.16 3.27 -15.61
C ASP A 221 0.99 4.57 -15.61
N ALA A 222 2.12 4.60 -14.90
CA ALA A 222 3.02 5.74 -14.89
C ALA A 222 3.63 5.97 -16.28
N LYS A 223 4.04 4.89 -16.97
CA LYS A 223 4.60 4.94 -18.33
C LYS A 223 3.59 5.49 -19.33
N GLU A 224 2.34 5.04 -19.26
CA GLU A 224 1.27 5.52 -20.13
C GLU A 224 0.97 7.01 -19.92
N LYS A 225 0.87 7.47 -18.67
CA LYS A 225 0.67 8.89 -18.34
C LYS A 225 1.82 9.77 -18.86
N PHE A 226 3.07 9.32 -18.66
CA PHE A 226 4.25 10.02 -19.16
C PHE A 226 4.22 10.17 -20.68
N LEU A 227 3.95 9.08 -21.41
CA LEU A 227 3.92 9.12 -22.87
C LEU A 227 2.82 10.05 -23.41
N HIS A 228 1.64 10.07 -22.78
CA HIS A 228 0.59 11.03 -23.13
C HIS A 228 0.98 12.48 -22.86
N PHE A 229 1.69 12.73 -21.76
CA PHE A 229 2.23 14.05 -21.45
C PHE A 229 3.29 14.47 -22.49
N TRP A 230 4.25 13.59 -22.78
CA TRP A 230 5.33 13.82 -23.73
C TRP A 230 4.83 14.10 -25.16
N GLN A 231 3.80 13.38 -25.63
CA GLN A 231 3.18 13.64 -26.94
C GLN A 231 2.70 15.08 -27.13
N ARG A 232 2.26 15.74 -26.04
CA ARG A 232 1.78 17.13 -26.06
C ARG A 232 2.87 18.13 -25.68
N HIS A 233 3.90 17.65 -25.00
CA HIS A 233 5.02 18.44 -24.48
C HIS A 233 6.34 17.74 -24.83
N PRO A 234 6.82 17.83 -26.07
CA PRO A 234 8.01 17.08 -26.50
C PRO A 234 9.32 17.60 -25.88
N ASN A 235 9.34 18.83 -25.35
CA ASN A 235 10.52 19.41 -24.68
C ASN A 235 10.59 18.96 -23.20
N VAL A 236 10.69 17.64 -23.01
CA VAL A 236 10.84 16.99 -21.71
C VAL A 236 12.19 16.30 -21.62
N LEU A 237 12.87 16.50 -20.49
CA LEU A 237 14.09 15.82 -20.11
C LEU A 237 13.74 14.71 -19.11
N LEU A 238 13.81 13.46 -19.55
CA LEU A 238 13.65 12.28 -18.72
C LEU A 238 15.00 11.85 -18.16
N LEU A 239 15.14 11.90 -16.83
CA LEU A 239 16.32 11.47 -16.09
C LEU A 239 16.04 10.13 -15.42
N MET A 240 16.80 9.09 -15.81
CA MET A 240 16.77 7.76 -15.22
C MET A 240 18.02 7.57 -14.33
N GLU A 241 18.22 6.36 -13.80
CA GLU A 241 19.33 6.03 -12.89
C GLU A 241 20.69 6.49 -13.42
N HIS A 242 21.01 6.17 -14.66
CA HIS A 242 22.29 6.52 -15.29
C HIS A 242 22.50 8.05 -15.39
N GLU A 243 21.49 8.83 -15.76
CA GLU A 243 21.61 10.29 -15.80
C GLU A 243 21.77 10.90 -14.40
N ILE A 244 21.10 10.32 -13.41
CA ILE A 244 21.23 10.73 -12.01
C ILE A 244 22.64 10.45 -11.49
N ASP A 245 23.26 9.32 -11.88
CA ASP A 245 24.65 9.02 -11.53
C ASP A 245 25.63 10.04 -12.14
N LEU A 246 25.42 10.43 -13.40
CA LEU A 246 26.22 11.50 -14.03
C LEU A 246 26.04 12.84 -13.31
N ILE A 247 24.82 13.17 -12.88
CA ILE A 247 24.54 14.36 -12.07
C ILE A 247 25.29 14.30 -10.74
N ASN A 248 25.28 13.14 -10.05
CA ASN A 248 25.97 12.96 -8.78
C ASN A 248 27.50 13.11 -8.93
N GLN A 249 28.09 12.57 -10.00
CA GLN A 249 29.51 12.75 -10.33
C GLN A 249 29.86 14.22 -10.58
N ASP A 250 29.00 14.98 -11.26
CA ASP A 250 29.18 16.42 -11.46
C ASP A 250 29.04 17.21 -10.16
N ILE A 251 28.08 16.85 -9.30
CA ILE A 251 27.95 17.44 -7.95
C ILE A 251 29.24 17.24 -7.16
N ALA A 252 29.82 16.04 -7.18
CA ALA A 252 31.08 15.68 -6.54
C ALA A 252 32.33 16.32 -7.17
N ASN A 253 32.17 17.10 -8.26
CA ASN A 253 33.25 17.70 -9.06
C ASN A 253 34.16 16.70 -9.77
N GLU A 254 33.72 15.45 -9.95
CA GLU A 254 34.50 14.41 -10.60
C GLU A 254 34.39 14.48 -12.13
N LYS A 255 33.19 14.77 -12.64
CA LYS A 255 32.93 14.80 -14.08
C LYS A 255 31.83 15.80 -14.44
N PRO A 256 32.14 16.92 -15.11
CA PRO A 256 31.12 17.91 -15.45
C PRO A 256 30.10 17.33 -16.43
N VAL A 257 28.80 17.48 -16.14
CA VAL A 257 27.72 17.12 -17.05
C VAL A 257 26.97 18.37 -17.50
N SER A 258 26.73 18.47 -18.81
CA SER A 258 25.99 19.60 -19.39
C SER A 258 24.54 19.23 -19.64
N LEU A 259 23.64 20.22 -19.61
CA LEU A 259 22.24 20.03 -19.99
C LEU A 259 22.09 19.51 -21.44
N ARG A 260 23.02 19.85 -22.33
CA ARG A 260 23.05 19.33 -23.72
C ARG A 260 23.31 17.83 -23.75
N THR A 261 24.24 17.36 -22.90
CA THR A 261 24.54 15.93 -22.73
C THR A 261 23.32 15.17 -22.23
N LEU A 262 22.68 15.69 -21.18
CA LEU A 262 21.47 15.07 -20.61
C LEU A 262 20.31 15.02 -21.61
N LYS A 263 20.10 16.08 -22.39
CA LYS A 263 19.06 16.09 -23.44
C LYS A 263 19.23 14.99 -24.48
N ARG A 264 20.47 14.72 -24.89
CA ARG A 264 20.77 13.65 -25.85
C ARG A 264 20.39 12.27 -25.28
N LEU A 265 20.86 11.98 -24.06
CA LEU A 265 20.56 10.72 -23.37
C LEU A 265 19.05 10.55 -23.11
N SER A 266 18.38 11.62 -22.69
CA SER A 266 16.94 11.62 -22.49
C SER A 266 16.17 11.29 -23.77
N LYS A 267 16.63 11.77 -24.93
CA LYS A 267 15.98 11.46 -26.22
C LYS A 267 16.06 9.96 -26.51
N GLU A 268 17.24 9.37 -26.34
CA GLU A 268 17.48 7.92 -26.49
C GLU A 268 16.59 7.11 -25.52
N ASN A 269 16.48 7.53 -24.26
CA ASN A 269 15.61 6.89 -23.26
C ASN A 269 14.12 6.91 -23.67
N ILE A 270 13.64 8.03 -24.20
CA ILE A 270 12.24 8.17 -24.65
C ILE A 270 11.98 7.30 -25.87
N GLU A 271 12.89 7.27 -26.84
CA GLU A 271 12.80 6.40 -28.03
C GLU A 271 12.74 4.92 -27.64
N ASN A 272 13.60 4.48 -26.72
CA ASN A 272 13.58 3.13 -26.17
C ASN A 272 12.24 2.81 -25.46
N LEU A 273 11.70 3.76 -24.68
CA LEU A 273 10.40 3.58 -24.02
C LEU A 273 9.26 3.38 -25.01
N ILE A 274 9.29 4.07 -26.16
CA ILE A 274 8.31 3.96 -27.23
C ILE A 274 8.44 2.60 -27.94
N GLN A 275 9.66 2.16 -28.25
CA GLN A 275 9.90 0.86 -28.89
C GLN A 275 9.39 -0.32 -28.04
N CYS A 276 9.61 -0.29 -26.72
CA CYS A 276 9.12 -1.32 -25.79
C CYS A 276 7.59 -1.35 -25.61
N LYS A 277 6.81 -0.51 -26.31
CA LYS A 277 5.33 -0.60 -26.34
C LYS A 277 4.81 -1.50 -27.46
N LEU A 278 5.68 -1.91 -28.39
CA LEU A 278 5.33 -2.73 -29.56
C LEU A 278 5.44 -4.24 -29.30
N PHE A 279 5.67 -4.64 -28.04
CA PHE A 279 5.74 -6.01 -27.55
C PHE A 279 4.89 -6.15 -26.28
#